data_AF-A0A354BJV6-F1
#
_entry.id   AF-A0A354BJV6-F1
#
_cell.length_a   1.000
_cell.length_b   1.000
_cell.length_c   1.000
_cell.angle_alpha   90.00
_cell.angle_beta   90.00
_cell.angle_gamma   90.00
#
_symmetry.space_group_name_H-M   'P 1'
#
loop_
_entity.id
_entity.type
_entity.pdbx_description
1 polymer ?
#
loop_
_entity_poly.entity_id
_entity_poly.type
_entity_poly.pdbx_seq_one_letter_code
_entity_poly.pdbx_strand_id
1 'polypeptide(L)' 'RLIIQGGVEIDGHKQSDANTTLEVVQDRQYRLKIGRRKFATVERI' A
#
# COMPACT_ATOMS: atom_id res chain seq x y z
N ARG A 1 -2.83 -7.97 10.84
CA ARG A 1 -4.32 -7.86 10.84
C ARG A 1 -4.87 -6.87 9.81
N LEU A 2 -4.31 -5.65 9.69
CA LEU A 2 -4.88 -4.62 8.80
C LEU A 2 -4.94 -5.03 7.33
N ILE A 3 -3.91 -5.70 6.81
CA ILE A 3 -3.88 -6.15 5.40
C ILE A 3 -4.95 -7.22 5.15
N ILE A 4 -4.99 -8.28 5.96
CA ILE A 4 -5.99 -9.38 5.86
C ILE A 4 -7.43 -8.87 5.91
N GLN A 5 -7.69 -7.77 6.61
CA GLN A 5 -9.02 -7.15 6.73
C GLN A 5 -9.33 -6.14 5.61
N GLY A 6 -8.52 -6.08 4.55
CA GLY A 6 -8.69 -5.12 3.46
C GLY A 6 -8.47 -3.66 3.89
N GLY A 7 -7.74 -3.46 4.99
CA GLY A 7 -7.43 -2.17 5.58
C GLY A 7 -6.17 -1.52 5.02
N VAL A 8 -5.58 -2.07 3.95
CA VAL A 8 -4.48 -1.45 3.21
C VAL A 8 -4.86 -1.37 1.74
N GLU A 9 -4.70 -0.19 1.15
CA GLU A 9 -4.85 0.05 -0.28
C GLU A 9 -3.52 0.58 -0.84
N ILE A 10 -3.11 0.08 -2.01
CA ILE A 10 -1.96 0.54 -2.79
C ILE A 10 -2.50 1.07 -4.11
N ASP A 11 -2.26 2.34 -4.41
CA ASP A 11 -2.79 3.03 -5.60
C ASP A 11 -4.31 2.90 -5.77
N GLY A 12 -5.05 2.75 -4.66
CA GLY A 12 -6.50 2.55 -4.64
C GLY A 12 -6.95 1.09 -4.71
N HIS A 13 -6.02 0.15 -4.86
CA HIS A 13 -6.30 -1.29 -4.88
C HIS A 13 -6.14 -1.88 -3.48
N LYS A 14 -7.24 -2.41 -2.93
CA LYS A 14 -7.24 -3.11 -1.64
C LYS A 14 -6.35 -4.33 -1.69
N GLN A 15 -5.52 -4.46 -0.67
CA GLN A 15 -4.67 -5.62 -0.43
C GLN A 15 -5.31 -6.44 0.69
N SER A 16 -5.50 -7.74 0.43
CA SER A 16 -6.05 -8.72 1.37
C SER A 16 -5.05 -9.82 1.75
N ASP A 17 -3.98 -10.00 0.96
CA ASP A 17 -2.91 -10.95 1.27
C ASP A 17 -1.83 -10.27 2.11
N ALA A 18 -1.60 -10.78 3.32
CA ALA A 18 -0.55 -10.30 4.21
C ALA A 18 0.87 -10.54 3.67
N ASN A 19 1.02 -11.48 2.74
CA ASN A 19 2.31 -11.85 2.15
C ASN A 19 2.58 -11.13 0.83
N THR A 20 1.69 -10.24 0.39
CA THR A 20 1.93 -9.42 -0.81
C THR A 20 3.20 -8.59 -0.64
N THR A 21 4.10 -8.73 -1.61
CA THR A 21 5.27 -7.89 -1.77
C THR A 21 5.03 -6.90 -2.89
N LEU A 22 5.37 -5.63 -2.64
CA LEU A 22 5.35 -4.58 -3.65
C LEU A 22 6.78 -4.30 -4.09
N GLU A 23 7.06 -4.53 -5.37
CA GLU A 23 8.31 -4.08 -5.96
C GLU A 23 8.27 -2.55 -6.17
N VAL A 24 9.16 -1.85 -5.48
CA VAL A 24 9.27 -0.39 -5.57
C VAL A 24 10.26 -0.05 -6.68
N VAL A 25 9.71 0.40 -7.81
CA VAL A 25 10.48 0.80 -9.00
C VAL A 25 11.06 2.22 -8.80
N GLN A 26 12.27 2.47 -9.31
CA GLN A 26 12.86 3.81 -9.33
C GLN A 26 11.96 4.81 -10.06
N ASP A 27 11.98 6.07 -9.61
CA ASP A 27 11.19 7.18 -10.18
C ASP A 27 9.66 6.97 -10.15
N ARG A 28 9.16 5.96 -9.41
CA ARG A 28 7.74 5.73 -9.20
C ARG A 28 7.34 5.99 -7.75
N GLN A 29 6.28 6.78 -7.59
CA GLN A 29 5.62 7.00 -6.32
C GLN A 29 4.38 6.10 -6.19
N TYR A 30 4.25 5.45 -5.04
CA TYR A 30 3.12 4.61 -4.68
C TYR A 30 2.32 5.27 -3.56
N ARG A 31 1.00 5.29 -3.69
CA ARG A 31 0.10 5.85 -2.66
C ARG A 31 -0.47 4.73 -1.80
N LEU A 32 -0.11 4.74 -0.53
CA LEU A 32 -0.66 3.83 0.46
C LEU A 32 -1.77 4.53 1.25
N LYS A 33 -2.86 3.79 1.48
CA LYS A 33 -3.90 4.17 2.42
C LYS A 33 -4.11 3.04 3.41
N ILE A 34 -4.06 3.38 4.68
CA ILE A 34 -4.18 2.44 5.81
C ILE A 34 -5.45 2.80 6.58
N GLY A 35 -6.46 1.94 6.48
CA GLY A 35 -7.80 2.20 7.01
C GLY A 35 -8.43 3.42 6.34
N ARG A 36 -9.08 4.29 7.13
CA ARG A 36 -9.88 5.40 6.59
C ARG A 36 -9.12 6.73 6.46
N ARG A 37 -8.17 7.01 7.34
CA ARG A 37 -7.60 8.37 7.53
C ARG A 37 -6.08 8.44 7.49
N LYS A 38 -5.38 7.31 7.39
CA LYS A 38 -3.91 7.31 7.34
C LYS A 38 -3.47 7.09 5.90
N PHE A 39 -2.57 7.94 5.45
CA PHE A 39 -2.06 7.96 4.08
C PHE A 39 -0.54 8.06 4.14
N ALA A 40 0.14 7.44 3.19
CA ALA A 40 1.59 7.51 3.04
C ALA A 40 1.96 7.42 1.56
N THR A 41 3.12 7.97 1.20
CA THR A 41 3.73 7.81 -0.11
C THR A 41 5.02 7.00 0.05
N VAL A 42 5.27 6.09 -0.87
CA VAL A 42 6.52 5.34 -0.95
C VAL A 42 7.13 5.61 -2.31
N GLU A 43 8.40 6.00 -2.31
CA GLU A 43 9.19 6.23 -3.51
C GLU A 43 10.60 5.69 -3.28
N ARG A 44 11.25 5.25 -4.36
CA ARG A 44 12.64 4.84 -4.35
C ARG A 44 13.46 5.86 -5.13
N ILE A 45 14.31 6.56 -4.39
CA ILE A 45 15.29 7.54 -4.87
C ILE A 45 16.66 6.85 -4.94
#